data_AF-A0A8D9AJ41-F1
#
_entry.id   AF-A0A8D9AJ41-F1
#
_cell.length_a   1.000
_cell.length_b   1.000
_cell.length_c   1.000
_cell.angle_alpha   90.00
_cell.angle_beta   90.00
_cell.angle_gamma   90.00
#
_symmetry.space_group_name_H-M   'P 1'
#
loop_
_entity.id
_entity.type
_entity.pdbx_description
1 polymer ?
#
loop_
_entity_poly.entity_id
_entity_poly.type
_entity_poly.pdbx_seq_one_letter_code
_entity_poly.pdbx_strand_id
1 'polypeptide(L)'
;MAANNNPVPLIPNVLTVKVVPPSSSRTLQEGDKVISGLSTLTIIAKPNFGPRDIPEERYKQEKTNIDVTVKNAIIMTPHKFTEWLFEKGLIRNNQYCQVHVDKQGCQILYKLGIYPNITKFPHSGGFVWVSECCSSKWISVYYHSIFEGETYPPITILKLIYHWLFQSQIVQVLNWVRVDAEYLEYFYGLMRAVCISASHEKFSRMGGKNERIEVAVISLGNKDAARIDVLGVVEVDSHIVKLKAFESIDKGQPNSNKKHGIQMLRNLLDWVHLDSTICIDSSISKQALIGLGFVNVKEGPSYQEQNLSLSGVYHNHNTVHYLRTNVVPMLQNKTQGMSTSLIQQFLDELVWREMYGRTPQELFTNFIRHLAEMTHLNLNENLKKKLERILQDPTKNVKFNSLNFVGNMKPKESIIFKESTRSTPLYKEMVSVENPPPAQSPQVISL
;
A
#
# COMPACT_ATOMS: atom_id res chain seq x y z
N MET A 1 25.74 57.34 45.87
CA MET A 1 24.29 57.52 46.05
C MET A 1 23.85 58.50 44.97
N ALA A 2 23.03 58.20 43.96
CA ALA A 2 21.93 57.26 43.85
C ALA A 2 21.93 56.57 42.46
N ALA A 3 21.28 55.41 42.42
CA ALA A 3 21.16 54.52 41.27
C ALA A 3 20.32 55.15 40.14
N ASN A 4 20.82 55.02 38.91
CA ASN A 4 20.10 55.41 37.71
C ASN A 4 19.47 54.14 37.09
N ASN A 5 18.16 54.02 37.24
CA ASN A 5 17.34 52.96 36.67
C ASN A 5 17.17 53.17 35.17
N ASN A 6 17.81 52.34 34.35
CA ASN A 6 17.40 52.15 32.95
C ASN A 6 16.93 50.70 32.77
N PRO A 7 15.67 50.47 32.33
CA PRO A 7 15.15 49.14 32.12
C PRO A 7 15.73 48.52 30.83
N VAL A 8 16.22 47.29 30.96
CA VAL A 8 16.64 46.42 29.86
C VAL A 8 15.41 46.06 29.00
N PRO A 9 15.47 46.17 27.66
CA PRO A 9 14.36 45.76 26.82
C PRO A 9 14.22 44.23 26.83
N LEU A 10 13.05 43.77 27.25
CA LEU A 10 12.60 42.39 27.18
C LEU A 10 12.50 41.94 25.72
N ILE A 11 13.20 40.85 25.41
CA ILE A 11 13.08 40.09 24.16
C ILE A 11 11.67 39.46 24.14
N PRO A 12 10.82 39.72 23.12
CA PRO A 12 9.56 39.01 23.00
C PRO A 12 9.69 37.75 22.15
N ASN A 13 8.90 36.75 22.54
CA ASN A 13 8.38 35.62 21.77
C ASN A 13 9.17 34.30 21.76
N VAL A 14 8.99 33.58 22.88
CA VAL A 14 8.79 32.13 22.86
C VAL A 14 7.53 31.83 22.06
N LEU A 15 7.67 31.16 20.91
CA LEU A 15 6.56 30.63 20.12
C LEU A 15 5.86 29.51 20.93
N THR A 16 4.85 29.90 21.69
CA THR A 16 3.86 28.99 22.27
C THR A 16 2.94 28.52 21.16
N VAL A 17 3.00 27.22 20.83
CA VAL A 17 2.05 26.57 19.91
C VAL A 17 0.70 26.54 20.60
N LYS A 18 -0.19 27.49 20.26
CA LYS A 18 -1.60 27.44 20.65
C LYS A 18 -2.29 26.34 19.85
N VAL A 19 -2.75 25.32 20.57
CA VAL A 19 -3.72 24.34 20.09
C VAL A 19 -5.05 25.08 19.89
N VAL A 20 -5.56 25.09 18.65
CA VAL A 20 -6.89 25.63 18.31
C VAL A 20 -7.83 24.45 18.07
N PRO A 21 -9.01 24.39 18.71
CA PRO A 21 -9.99 23.31 18.51
C PRO A 21 -10.66 23.40 17.13
N PRO A 22 -11.23 22.30 16.60
CA PRO A 22 -11.74 22.26 15.24
C PRO A 22 -13.05 23.06 15.14
N SER A 23 -13.05 24.11 14.33
CA SER A 23 -14.27 24.78 13.89
C SER A 23 -14.75 24.22 12.55
N SER A 24 -16.07 24.11 12.50
CA SER A 24 -16.96 23.61 11.46
C SER A 24 -16.61 23.97 10.01
N SER A 25 -16.81 22.96 9.16
CA SER A 25 -17.00 22.95 7.71
C SER A 25 -17.26 24.31 7.06
N ARG A 26 -16.32 24.78 6.24
CA ARG A 26 -16.59 25.75 5.16
C ARG A 26 -16.15 25.16 3.83
N THR A 27 -17.16 24.97 2.99
CA THR A 27 -17.08 24.67 1.57
C THR A 27 -16.20 25.69 0.87
N LEU A 28 -15.18 25.22 0.14
CA LEU A 28 -14.40 26.05 -0.77
C LEU A 28 -15.27 26.33 -2.00
N GLN A 29 -15.64 27.59 -2.21
CA GLN A 29 -16.08 28.11 -3.50
C GLN A 29 -15.26 29.36 -3.81
N GLU A 30 -14.59 29.36 -4.97
CA GLU A 30 -14.66 30.45 -5.93
C GLU A 30 -13.96 30.04 -7.24
N GLY A 31 -14.66 30.21 -8.37
CA GLY A 31 -14.13 30.12 -9.73
C GLY A 31 -14.75 29.01 -10.59
N ASP A 32 -15.72 29.38 -11.44
CA ASP A 32 -16.49 28.53 -12.33
C ASP A 32 -15.64 27.62 -13.26
N LYS A 33 -15.40 26.41 -12.78
CA LYS A 33 -15.51 25.15 -13.52
C LYS A 33 -15.87 24.10 -12.48
N VAL A 34 -17.14 23.71 -12.43
CA VAL A 34 -17.56 22.50 -11.73
C VAL A 34 -16.89 21.32 -12.44
N ILE A 35 -15.65 21.01 -12.05
CA ILE A 35 -15.14 19.66 -12.15
C ILE A 35 -15.82 18.94 -10.99
N SER A 36 -17.09 18.57 -11.16
CA SER A 36 -17.75 17.57 -10.31
C SER A 36 -17.18 16.19 -10.65
N GLY A 37 -15.85 16.07 -10.60
CA GLY A 37 -15.13 14.80 -10.59
C GLY A 37 -15.10 14.34 -9.14
N LEU A 38 -15.63 13.16 -8.88
CA LEU A 38 -15.57 12.51 -7.58
C LEU A 38 -14.10 12.31 -7.20
N SER A 39 -13.54 13.16 -6.32
CA SER A 39 -12.16 12.97 -5.86
C SER A 39 -12.10 11.85 -4.83
N THR A 40 -11.39 10.79 -5.19
CA THR A 40 -11.19 9.61 -4.34
C THR A 40 -10.30 9.89 -3.13
N LEU A 41 -9.62 11.06 -3.10
CA LEU A 41 -8.80 11.54 -1.99
C LEU A 41 -9.58 11.75 -0.68
N THR A 42 -10.91 11.90 -0.76
CA THR A 42 -11.77 12.07 0.42
C THR A 42 -12.15 10.75 1.10
N ILE A 43 -11.86 9.60 0.48
CA ILE A 43 -12.16 8.27 1.01
C ILE A 43 -10.98 7.80 1.85
N ILE A 44 -11.25 7.39 3.09
CA ILE A 44 -10.21 6.99 4.05
C ILE A 44 -10.53 5.58 4.57
N ALA A 45 -9.66 4.62 4.28
CA ALA A 45 -9.75 3.25 4.77
C ALA A 45 -9.18 3.14 6.19
N LYS A 46 -9.98 3.48 7.21
CA LYS A 46 -9.55 3.44 8.61
C LYS A 46 -9.69 2.02 9.20
N PRO A 47 -8.61 1.38 9.66
CA PRO A 47 -8.70 0.07 10.32
C PRO A 47 -9.38 0.18 11.69
N ASN A 48 -10.01 -0.90 12.15
CA ASN A 48 -10.79 -0.98 13.37
C ASN A 48 -10.27 -1.98 14.39
N PHE A 49 -9.65 -3.07 13.94
CA PHE A 49 -9.18 -4.13 14.84
C PHE A 49 -7.84 -3.73 15.48
N GLY A 50 -6.92 -3.18 14.70
CA GLY A 50 -5.58 -2.81 15.16
C GLY A 50 -5.50 -1.83 16.34
N PRO A 51 -6.24 -0.70 16.35
CA PRO A 51 -6.08 0.32 17.40
C PRO A 51 -6.67 -0.04 18.76
N ARG A 52 -7.53 -1.07 18.86
CA ARG A 52 -8.28 -1.37 20.09
C ARG A 52 -7.46 -2.12 21.15
N ASP A 53 -6.44 -2.86 20.71
CA ASP A 53 -5.64 -3.73 21.58
C ASP A 53 -4.27 -3.14 21.95
N ILE A 54 -3.95 -1.93 21.45
CA ILE A 54 -2.65 -1.28 21.64
C ILE A 54 -2.80 -0.09 22.59
N PRO A 55 -2.01 -0.01 23.68
CA PRO A 55 -1.98 1.17 24.55
C PRO A 55 -1.64 2.45 23.76
N GLU A 56 -2.34 3.54 24.06
CA GLU A 56 -2.20 4.82 23.34
C GLU A 56 -0.75 5.35 23.40
N GLU A 57 -0.06 5.13 24.52
CA GLU A 57 1.34 5.51 24.71
C GLU A 57 2.26 4.78 23.73
N ARG A 58 2.04 3.47 23.54
CA ARG A 58 2.81 2.67 22.59
C ARG A 58 2.58 3.14 21.16
N TYR A 59 1.32 3.42 20.80
CA TYR A 59 0.99 3.96 19.48
C TYR A 59 1.72 5.29 19.22
N LYS A 60 1.68 6.23 20.17
CA LYS A 60 2.38 7.52 20.07
C LYS A 60 3.90 7.38 19.97
N GLN A 61 4.49 6.48 20.76
CA GLN A 61 5.92 6.21 20.74
C GLN A 61 6.37 5.62 19.40
N GLU A 62 5.68 4.58 18.91
CA GLU A 62 5.99 3.99 17.60
C GLU A 62 5.85 5.01 16.48
N LYS A 63 4.78 5.82 16.50
CA LYS A 63 4.59 6.90 15.52
C LYS A 63 5.74 7.90 15.56
N THR A 64 6.16 8.33 16.74
CA THR A 64 7.27 9.29 16.91
C THR A 64 8.58 8.72 16.36
N ASN A 65 8.85 7.43 16.58
CA ASN A 65 10.05 6.78 16.04
C ASN A 65 10.04 6.73 14.50
N ILE A 66 8.88 6.48 13.89
CA ILE A 66 8.72 6.55 12.43
C ILE A 66 8.92 7.98 11.92
N ASP A 67 8.38 8.99 12.62
CA ASP A 67 8.55 10.39 12.25
C ASP A 67 10.02 10.79 12.23
N VAL A 68 10.78 10.39 13.25
CA VAL A 68 12.23 10.63 13.31
C VAL A 68 12.94 9.90 12.18
N THR A 69 12.59 8.64 11.93
CA THR A 69 13.19 7.83 10.85
C THR A 69 13.00 8.48 9.48
N VAL A 70 11.77 8.90 9.17
CA VAL A 70 11.46 9.54 7.88
C VAL A 70 12.08 10.93 7.79
N LYS A 71 12.03 11.74 8.87
CA LYS A 71 12.70 13.05 8.92
C LYS A 71 14.20 12.94 8.65
N ASN A 72 14.86 11.94 9.23
CA ASN A 72 16.29 11.71 9.01
C ASN A 72 16.58 11.28 7.57
N ALA A 73 15.69 10.51 6.93
CA ALA A 73 15.84 10.12 5.54
C ALA A 73 15.65 11.31 4.57
N ILE A 74 14.65 12.15 4.76
CA ILE A 74 14.33 13.24 3.82
C ILE A 74 15.34 14.39 3.79
N ILE A 75 16.18 14.52 4.84
CA ILE A 75 17.26 15.53 4.89
C ILE A 75 18.59 15.02 4.34
N MET A 76 18.67 13.75 3.95
CA MET A 76 19.89 13.17 3.38
C MET A 76 20.24 13.82 2.04
N THR A 77 21.53 13.87 1.74
CA THR A 77 22.01 14.16 0.38
C THR A 77 21.49 13.10 -0.60
N PRO A 78 21.27 13.40 -1.89
CA PRO A 78 20.81 12.42 -2.87
C PRO A 78 21.60 11.11 -2.91
N HIS A 79 22.93 11.18 -2.70
CA HIS A 79 23.80 10.01 -2.61
C HIS A 79 23.41 9.08 -1.44
N LYS A 80 23.47 9.58 -0.20
CA LYS A 80 23.05 8.85 1.01
C LYS A 80 21.60 8.38 0.97
N PHE A 81 20.71 9.19 0.39
CA PHE A 81 19.31 8.80 0.23
C PHE A 81 19.17 7.59 -0.70
N THR A 82 19.95 7.54 -1.78
CA THR A 82 19.96 6.40 -2.70
C THR A 82 20.50 5.14 -2.03
N GLU A 83 21.56 5.26 -1.20
CA GLU A 83 22.04 4.15 -0.36
C GLU A 83 20.94 3.65 0.59
N TRP A 84 20.22 4.56 1.25
CA TRP A 84 19.08 4.21 2.09
C TRP A 84 17.97 3.48 1.31
N LEU A 85 17.73 3.86 0.04
CA LEU A 85 16.77 3.16 -0.81
C LEU A 85 17.21 1.73 -1.14
N PHE A 86 18.51 1.49 -1.38
CA PHE A 86 19.07 0.14 -1.54
C PHE A 86 18.90 -0.68 -0.26
N GLU A 87 19.24 -0.11 0.89
CA GLU A 87 19.09 -0.77 2.20
C GLU A 87 17.65 -1.18 2.50
N LYS A 88 16.68 -0.33 2.12
CA LYS A 88 15.24 -0.64 2.24
C LYS A 88 14.71 -1.55 1.14
N GLY A 89 15.51 -1.86 0.12
CA GLY A 89 15.08 -2.64 -1.05
C GLY A 89 14.02 -1.94 -1.91
N LEU A 90 13.88 -0.61 -1.78
CA LEU A 90 12.93 0.17 -2.56
C LEU A 90 13.41 0.42 -3.99
N ILE A 91 14.70 0.19 -4.23
CA ILE A 91 15.32 0.02 -5.55
C ILE A 91 16.04 -1.34 -5.57
N ARG A 92 16.28 -1.87 -6.77
CA ARG A 92 16.86 -3.21 -6.92
C ARG A 92 18.32 -3.23 -6.53
N ASN A 93 18.76 -4.27 -5.82
CA ASN A 93 20.19 -4.44 -5.48
C ASN A 93 21.03 -5.02 -6.63
N ASN A 94 20.38 -5.67 -7.60
CA ASN A 94 21.02 -6.23 -8.78
C ASN A 94 20.15 -5.94 -9.99
N GLN A 95 20.77 -5.68 -11.14
CA GLN A 95 20.06 -5.48 -12.39
C GLN A 95 20.72 -6.27 -13.51
N TYR A 96 19.90 -6.92 -14.32
CA TYR A 96 20.37 -7.76 -15.41
C TYR A 96 19.97 -7.17 -16.76
N CYS A 97 20.80 -7.45 -17.77
CA CYS A 97 20.45 -7.23 -19.16
C CYS A 97 19.24 -8.07 -19.54
N GLN A 98 18.22 -7.42 -20.08
CA GLN A 98 17.00 -8.08 -20.55
C GLN A 98 17.11 -8.57 -22.01
N VAL A 99 18.17 -8.18 -22.72
CA VAL A 99 18.35 -8.44 -24.15
C VAL A 99 19.49 -9.41 -24.42
N HIS A 100 20.64 -9.18 -23.79
CA HIS A 100 21.85 -9.95 -24.04
C HIS A 100 22.12 -10.95 -22.91
N VAL A 101 22.62 -12.12 -23.30
CA VAL A 101 23.12 -13.16 -22.42
C VAL A 101 24.62 -13.33 -22.62
N ASP A 102 25.31 -13.83 -21.61
CA ASP A 102 26.72 -14.16 -21.69
C ASP A 102 26.96 -15.40 -22.59
N LYS A 103 28.23 -15.79 -22.74
CA LYS A 103 28.62 -16.94 -23.56
C LYS A 103 28.06 -18.27 -23.03
N GLN A 104 27.60 -18.30 -21.80
CA GLN A 104 27.00 -19.46 -21.11
C GLN A 104 25.46 -19.42 -21.15
N GLY A 105 24.86 -18.42 -21.81
CA GLY A 105 23.41 -18.25 -21.92
C GLY A 105 22.76 -17.68 -20.65
N CYS A 106 23.55 -17.16 -19.71
CA CYS A 106 23.04 -16.50 -18.50
C CYS A 106 22.86 -14.99 -18.72
N GLN A 107 21.89 -14.38 -18.04
CA GLN A 107 21.68 -12.94 -18.16
C GLN A 107 22.90 -12.16 -17.65
N ILE A 108 23.34 -11.16 -18.42
CA ILE A 108 24.51 -10.35 -18.07
C ILE A 108 24.14 -9.40 -16.93
N LEU A 109 24.86 -9.49 -15.81
CA LEU A 109 24.70 -8.60 -14.66
C LEU A 109 25.30 -7.22 -14.95
N TYR A 110 24.53 -6.16 -14.71
CA TYR A 110 25.04 -4.79 -14.76
C TYR A 110 25.86 -4.46 -13.51
N LYS A 111 26.91 -3.66 -13.69
CA LYS A 111 27.74 -3.20 -12.57
C LYS A 111 27.16 -1.92 -11.99
N LEU A 112 27.13 -1.78 -10.67
CA LEU A 112 26.82 -0.49 -10.04
C LEU A 112 28.03 0.43 -10.21
N GLY A 113 27.80 1.66 -10.64
CA GLY A 113 28.84 2.66 -10.83
C GLY A 113 28.38 4.06 -10.46
N ILE A 114 29.31 5.00 -10.52
CA ILE A 114 29.06 6.43 -10.36
C ILE A 114 29.30 7.10 -11.70
N TYR A 115 28.31 7.83 -12.19
CA TYR A 115 28.42 8.59 -13.41
C TYR A 115 29.35 9.80 -13.17
N PRO A 116 30.38 10.04 -14.02
CA PRO A 116 31.38 11.09 -13.78
C PRO A 116 30.80 12.49 -13.60
N ASN A 117 29.69 12.79 -14.29
CA ASN A 117 28.97 14.06 -14.15
C ASN A 117 27.66 13.88 -13.37
N ILE A 118 27.71 14.14 -12.06
CA ILE A 118 26.58 13.98 -11.12
C ILE A 118 25.36 14.82 -11.55
N THR A 119 25.54 15.92 -12.30
CA THR A 119 24.43 16.76 -12.76
C THR A 119 23.49 16.05 -13.74
N LYS A 120 23.94 14.97 -14.41
CA LYS A 120 23.08 14.16 -15.29
C LYS A 120 22.13 13.26 -14.51
N PHE A 121 22.51 12.87 -13.29
CA PHE A 121 21.69 12.03 -12.42
C PHE A 121 21.62 12.62 -10.99
N PRO A 122 21.11 13.86 -10.84
CA PRO A 122 21.26 14.63 -9.62
C PRO A 122 20.53 13.99 -8.43
N HIS A 123 19.39 13.34 -8.70
CA HIS A 123 18.56 12.71 -7.67
C HIS A 123 19.05 11.35 -7.21
N SER A 124 20.01 10.73 -7.91
CA SER A 124 20.66 9.49 -7.49
C SER A 124 22.01 9.73 -6.81
N GLY A 125 22.45 10.98 -6.69
CA GLY A 125 23.83 11.27 -6.28
C GLY A 125 24.89 10.68 -7.21
N GLY A 126 24.55 10.47 -8.49
CA GLY A 126 25.43 9.92 -9.51
C GLY A 126 25.36 8.39 -9.69
N PHE A 127 24.64 7.65 -8.84
CA PHE A 127 24.53 6.20 -8.97
C PHE A 127 23.83 5.78 -10.28
N VAL A 128 24.45 4.84 -10.99
CA VAL A 128 23.96 4.29 -12.27
C VAL A 128 24.30 2.81 -12.38
N TRP A 129 23.44 2.07 -13.09
CA TRP A 129 23.77 0.75 -13.62
C TRP A 129 24.60 0.90 -14.90
N VAL A 130 25.72 0.20 -14.96
CA VAL A 130 26.64 0.21 -16.09
C VAL A 130 26.48 -1.10 -16.87
N SER A 131 26.10 -0.96 -18.13
CA SER A 131 26.03 -2.08 -19.07
C SER A 131 27.30 -2.11 -19.92
N GLU A 132 27.93 -3.29 -19.99
CA GLU A 132 29.07 -3.55 -20.87
C GLU A 132 28.64 -4.17 -22.21
N CYS A 133 27.40 -4.64 -22.31
CA CYS A 133 26.88 -5.34 -23.48
C CYS A 133 25.91 -4.50 -24.35
N CYS A 134 25.34 -3.42 -23.81
CA CYS A 134 24.35 -2.61 -24.53
C CYS A 134 24.94 -1.28 -25.01
N SER A 135 24.37 -0.74 -26.10
CA SER A 135 24.67 0.61 -26.59
C SER A 135 24.39 1.69 -25.53
N SER A 136 23.32 1.52 -24.75
CA SER A 136 23.04 2.31 -23.56
C SER A 136 23.95 1.88 -22.41
N LYS A 137 25.15 2.47 -22.36
CA LYS A 137 26.17 2.19 -21.33
C LYS A 137 25.68 2.48 -19.90
N TRP A 138 24.73 3.39 -19.73
CA TRP A 138 24.31 3.90 -18.42
C TRP A 138 22.80 3.86 -18.27
N ILE A 139 22.33 3.24 -17.19
CA ILE A 139 20.91 3.05 -16.87
C ILE A 139 20.69 3.60 -15.45
N SER A 140 19.54 4.24 -15.22
CA SER A 140 19.18 4.77 -13.90
C SER A 140 19.08 3.65 -12.87
N VAL A 141 19.57 3.88 -11.65
CA VAL A 141 19.37 2.92 -10.53
C VAL A 141 17.91 2.77 -10.12
N TYR A 142 17.05 3.73 -10.51
CA TYR A 142 15.62 3.66 -10.29
C TYR A 142 14.89 2.73 -11.25
N TYR A 143 15.57 2.15 -12.24
CA TYR A 143 14.96 1.26 -13.23
C TYR A 143 14.20 0.09 -12.57
N HIS A 144 12.98 -0.15 -13.04
CA HIS A 144 11.91 -1.01 -12.50
C HIS A 144 11.41 -0.73 -11.08
N SER A 145 11.81 0.37 -10.44
CA SER A 145 11.25 0.78 -9.15
C SER A 145 10.07 1.75 -9.32
N ILE A 146 9.41 2.09 -8.20
CA ILE A 146 8.38 3.13 -8.15
C ILE A 146 8.93 4.54 -8.45
N PHE A 147 10.25 4.72 -8.40
CA PHE A 147 10.91 6.00 -8.66
C PHE A 147 11.28 6.18 -10.15
N GLU A 148 11.08 5.15 -10.99
CA GLU A 148 11.42 5.24 -12.41
C GLU A 148 10.48 6.21 -13.13
N GLY A 149 11.06 7.23 -13.79
CA GLY A 149 10.30 8.14 -14.64
C GLY A 149 9.31 9.03 -13.88
N GLU A 150 9.50 9.21 -12.57
CA GLU A 150 8.67 10.09 -11.77
C GLU A 150 8.95 11.57 -12.04
N THR A 151 7.87 12.36 -12.06
CA THR A 151 7.93 13.82 -12.20
C THR A 151 8.63 14.47 -11.01
N TYR A 152 8.47 13.87 -9.83
CA TYR A 152 9.01 14.40 -8.58
C TYR A 152 10.24 13.61 -8.11
N PRO A 153 11.17 14.27 -7.39
CA PRO A 153 12.34 13.60 -6.85
C PRO A 153 11.97 12.46 -5.87
N PRO A 154 12.82 11.42 -5.73
CA PRO A 154 12.58 10.28 -4.84
C PRO A 154 12.25 10.64 -3.38
N ILE A 155 12.83 11.73 -2.87
CA ILE A 155 12.52 12.25 -1.52
C ILE A 155 11.05 12.69 -1.42
N THR A 156 10.51 13.33 -2.46
CA THR A 156 9.09 13.72 -2.53
C THR A 156 8.20 12.49 -2.57
N ILE A 157 8.58 11.46 -3.33
CA ILE A 157 7.86 10.18 -3.37
C ILE A 157 7.80 9.53 -1.98
N LEU A 158 8.91 9.53 -1.22
CA LEU A 158 8.91 9.03 0.16
C LEU A 158 7.98 9.82 1.08
N LYS A 159 7.91 11.16 0.94
CA LYS A 159 6.96 11.99 1.70
C LYS A 159 5.51 11.60 1.39
N LEU A 160 5.18 11.36 0.12
CA LEU A 160 3.84 10.93 -0.28
C LEU A 160 3.47 9.56 0.28
N ILE A 161 4.40 8.59 0.25
CA ILE A 161 4.21 7.28 0.89
C ILE A 161 3.89 7.45 2.38
N TYR A 162 4.68 8.26 3.08
CA TYR A 162 4.47 8.54 4.50
C TYR A 162 3.08 9.16 4.77
N HIS A 163 2.69 10.17 4.00
CA HIS A 163 1.39 10.83 4.17
C HIS A 163 0.20 9.92 3.83
N TRP A 164 0.35 9.03 2.84
CA TRP A 164 -0.64 8.02 2.50
C TRP A 164 -0.80 6.98 3.62
N LEU A 165 0.32 6.48 4.16
CA LEU A 165 0.29 5.51 5.26
C LEU A 165 -0.47 6.06 6.45
N PHE A 166 -0.11 7.26 6.91
CA PHE A 166 -0.70 7.87 8.09
C PHE A 166 -1.94 8.72 7.81
N GLN A 167 -2.50 8.63 6.60
CA GLN A 167 -3.77 9.26 6.22
C GLN A 167 -3.83 10.75 6.60
N SER A 168 -2.75 11.48 6.29
CA SER A 168 -2.64 12.91 6.56
C SER A 168 -3.72 13.70 5.82
N GLN A 169 -4.07 14.88 6.35
CA GLN A 169 -5.09 15.74 5.74
C GLN A 169 -4.66 16.20 4.34
N ILE A 170 -5.50 15.94 3.34
CA ILE A 170 -5.17 16.15 1.92
C ILE A 170 -4.71 17.57 1.62
N VAL A 171 -5.41 18.58 2.14
CA VAL A 171 -5.04 20.00 1.97
C VAL A 171 -3.64 20.29 2.50
N GLN A 172 -3.25 19.67 3.61
CA GLN A 172 -1.90 19.83 4.17
C GLN A 172 -0.86 19.14 3.30
N VAL A 173 -1.17 17.96 2.77
CA VAL A 173 -0.25 17.22 1.87
C VAL A 173 0.03 18.03 0.60
N LEU A 174 -1.01 18.55 -0.04
CA LEU A 174 -0.87 19.39 -1.24
C LEU A 174 0.02 20.61 -0.97
N ASN A 175 -0.18 21.28 0.17
CA ASN A 175 0.59 22.47 0.55
C ASN A 175 2.04 22.16 0.96
N TRP A 176 2.27 21.11 1.76
CA TRP A 176 3.59 20.79 2.29
C TRP A 176 4.49 20.07 1.29
N VAL A 177 3.91 19.16 0.50
CA VAL A 177 4.66 18.38 -0.49
C VAL A 177 4.74 19.13 -1.84
N ARG A 178 3.83 20.06 -2.10
CA ARG A 178 3.74 20.87 -3.33
C ARG A 178 3.51 20.02 -4.57
N VAL A 179 2.49 19.17 -4.49
CA VAL A 179 1.98 18.37 -5.61
C VAL A 179 0.54 18.80 -5.92
N ASP A 180 0.10 18.61 -7.16
CA ASP A 180 -1.30 18.81 -7.51
C ASP A 180 -2.17 17.61 -7.08
N ALA A 181 -3.49 17.84 -7.05
CA ALA A 181 -4.46 16.85 -6.60
C ALA A 181 -4.57 15.65 -7.55
N GLU A 182 -4.39 15.86 -8.86
CA GLU A 182 -4.49 14.81 -9.87
C GLU A 182 -3.36 13.79 -9.71
N TYR A 183 -2.12 14.28 -9.56
CA TYR A 183 -0.97 13.46 -9.28
C TYR A 183 -1.08 12.75 -7.92
N LEU A 184 -1.57 13.45 -6.88
CA LEU A 184 -1.77 12.84 -5.56
C LEU A 184 -2.77 11.68 -5.62
N GLU A 185 -3.88 11.88 -6.34
CA GLU A 185 -4.93 10.87 -6.53
C GLU A 185 -4.40 9.66 -7.29
N TYR A 186 -3.67 9.89 -8.37
CA TYR A 186 -2.96 8.86 -9.12
C TYR A 186 -1.97 8.08 -8.24
N PHE A 187 -1.11 8.79 -7.50
CA PHE A 187 -0.08 8.19 -6.65
C PHE A 187 -0.70 7.36 -5.52
N TYR A 188 -1.75 7.86 -4.87
CA TYR A 188 -2.48 7.11 -3.83
C TYR A 188 -3.16 5.86 -4.41
N GLY A 189 -3.60 5.92 -5.67
CA GLY A 189 -3.98 4.73 -6.43
C GLY A 189 -2.85 3.70 -6.47
N LEU A 190 -1.64 4.08 -6.88
CA LEU A 190 -0.50 3.14 -6.93
C LEU A 190 -0.22 2.49 -5.57
N MET A 191 -0.35 3.23 -4.46
CA MET A 191 -0.18 2.67 -3.12
C MET A 191 -1.27 1.63 -2.78
N ARG A 192 -2.52 1.88 -3.18
CA ARG A 192 -3.59 0.88 -3.08
C ARG A 192 -3.29 -0.38 -3.89
N ALA A 193 -2.72 -0.26 -5.08
CA ALA A 193 -2.30 -1.42 -5.87
C ALA A 193 -1.23 -2.28 -5.18
N VAL A 194 -0.33 -1.67 -4.39
CA VAL A 194 0.62 -2.43 -3.54
C VAL A 194 -0.14 -3.25 -2.50
N CYS A 195 -1.15 -2.67 -1.84
CA CYS A 195 -2.01 -3.38 -0.88
C CYS A 195 -2.76 -4.54 -1.52
N ILE A 196 -3.39 -4.32 -2.68
CA ILE A 196 -4.11 -5.37 -3.42
C ILE A 196 -3.17 -6.51 -3.76
N SER A 197 -1.99 -6.21 -4.32
CA SER A 197 -0.99 -7.22 -4.68
C SER A 197 -0.54 -8.04 -3.47
N ALA A 198 -0.21 -7.37 -2.35
CA ALA A 198 0.22 -8.04 -1.14
C ALA A 198 -0.90 -8.91 -0.53
N SER A 199 -2.13 -8.42 -0.54
CA SER A 199 -3.31 -9.14 -0.06
C SER A 199 -3.66 -10.36 -0.93
N HIS A 200 -3.39 -10.32 -2.23
CA HIS A 200 -3.62 -11.48 -3.10
C HIS A 200 -2.51 -12.52 -2.95
N GLU A 201 -1.25 -12.10 -2.78
CA GLU A 201 -0.13 -13.01 -2.65
C GLU A 201 -0.09 -13.71 -1.28
N LYS A 202 -0.21 -12.95 -0.20
CA LYS A 202 0.15 -13.41 1.14
C LYS A 202 -1.03 -13.91 1.97
N PHE A 203 -2.25 -13.62 1.53
CA PHE A 203 -3.42 -13.99 2.31
C PHE A 203 -3.64 -15.50 2.30
N SER A 204 -3.57 -16.09 3.48
CA SER A 204 -3.84 -17.51 3.70
C SER A 204 -5.34 -17.75 3.87
N ARG A 205 -5.79 -18.95 3.55
CA ARG A 205 -7.17 -19.35 3.76
C ARG A 205 -7.50 -19.27 5.27
N MET A 206 -8.60 -18.61 5.62
CA MET A 206 -9.11 -18.43 6.98
C MET A 206 -9.83 -19.68 7.49
N GLY A 207 -9.96 -19.77 8.81
CA GLY A 207 -10.72 -20.80 9.48
C GLY A 207 -10.02 -22.15 9.47
N GLY A 208 -10.81 -23.19 9.69
CA GLY A 208 -10.32 -24.53 9.99
C GLY A 208 -11.27 -25.24 10.92
N LYS A 209 -10.90 -26.46 11.31
CA LYS A 209 -11.69 -27.21 12.28
C LYS A 209 -11.78 -26.43 13.59
N ASN A 210 -13.02 -26.24 14.07
CA ASN A 210 -13.36 -25.46 15.28
C ASN A 210 -13.22 -23.94 15.17
N GLU A 211 -12.76 -23.40 14.04
CA GLU A 211 -12.69 -21.96 13.84
C GLU A 211 -14.06 -21.41 13.41
N ARG A 212 -14.41 -20.23 13.93
CA ARG A 212 -15.68 -19.57 13.64
C ARG A 212 -15.48 -18.45 12.61
N ILE A 213 -16.24 -18.56 11.52
CA ILE A 213 -16.28 -17.57 10.45
C ILE A 213 -17.66 -16.96 10.40
N GLU A 214 -17.75 -15.65 10.50
CA GLU A 214 -18.98 -14.90 10.29
C GLU A 214 -19.03 -14.35 8.87
N VAL A 215 -20.21 -14.43 8.24
CA VAL A 215 -20.43 -13.93 6.89
C VAL A 215 -21.66 -13.03 6.88
N ALA A 216 -21.56 -11.87 6.24
CA ALA A 216 -22.66 -10.94 6.07
C ALA A 216 -22.56 -10.22 4.72
N VAL A 217 -23.70 -9.73 4.22
CA VAL A 217 -23.77 -8.90 3.02
C VAL A 217 -24.50 -7.61 3.37
N ILE A 218 -23.97 -6.48 2.89
CA ILE A 218 -24.66 -5.18 2.97
C ILE A 218 -24.78 -4.57 1.58
N SER A 219 -25.95 -4.03 1.25
CA SER A 219 -26.16 -3.27 0.02
C SER A 219 -25.96 -1.78 0.30
N LEU A 220 -25.08 -1.15 -0.48
CA LEU A 220 -24.79 0.29 -0.46
C LEU A 220 -25.42 0.95 -1.69
N GLY A 221 -25.93 2.17 -1.53
CA GLY A 221 -26.46 2.97 -2.63
C GLY A 221 -27.82 3.60 -2.32
N ASN A 222 -28.08 4.74 -2.93
CA ASN A 222 -29.38 5.42 -2.83
C ASN A 222 -30.38 4.80 -3.79
N LYS A 223 -31.68 5.10 -3.63
CA LYS A 223 -32.74 4.58 -4.52
C LYS A 223 -32.52 4.94 -5.99
N ASP A 224 -31.82 6.04 -6.26
CA ASP A 224 -31.60 6.60 -7.60
C ASP A 224 -30.19 6.33 -8.16
N ALA A 225 -29.36 5.55 -7.47
CA ALA A 225 -27.98 5.26 -7.87
C ALA A 225 -27.72 3.76 -7.97
N ALA A 226 -26.67 3.38 -8.71
CA ALA A 226 -26.20 2.00 -8.79
C ALA A 226 -25.96 1.44 -7.38
N ARG A 227 -26.64 0.33 -7.08
CA ARG A 227 -26.48 -0.38 -5.81
C ARG A 227 -25.28 -1.32 -5.91
N ILE A 228 -24.56 -1.43 -4.81
CA ILE A 228 -23.35 -2.25 -4.73
C ILE A 228 -23.48 -3.11 -3.49
N ASP A 229 -23.37 -4.42 -3.65
CA ASP A 229 -23.38 -5.36 -2.56
C ASP A 229 -21.96 -5.60 -2.08
N VAL A 230 -21.71 -5.49 -0.78
CA VAL A 230 -20.43 -5.79 -0.17
C VAL A 230 -20.57 -7.05 0.68
N LEU A 231 -19.86 -8.11 0.29
CA LEU A 231 -19.66 -9.32 1.08
C LEU A 231 -18.56 -9.06 2.11
N GLY A 232 -18.89 -9.24 3.38
CA GLY A 232 -17.93 -9.28 4.49
C GLY A 232 -17.78 -10.69 5.05
N VAL A 233 -16.55 -11.04 5.37
CA VAL A 233 -16.19 -12.32 6.01
C VAL A 233 -15.21 -12.01 7.12
N VAL A 234 -15.51 -12.41 8.36
CA VAL A 234 -14.65 -12.20 9.52
C VAL A 234 -14.37 -13.54 10.19
N GLU A 235 -13.10 -13.82 10.43
CA GLU A 235 -12.68 -14.85 11.38
C GLU A 235 -12.69 -14.24 12.78
N VAL A 236 -13.53 -14.79 13.66
CA VAL A 236 -13.92 -14.13 14.92
C VAL A 236 -12.75 -14.00 15.87
N ASP A 237 -11.97 -15.07 16.04
CA ASP A 237 -10.93 -15.14 17.05
C ASP A 237 -9.63 -14.43 16.63
N SER A 238 -9.29 -14.48 15.34
CA SER A 238 -8.08 -13.83 14.79
C SER A 238 -8.30 -12.38 14.33
N HIS A 239 -9.56 -11.94 14.27
CA HIS A 239 -10.00 -10.67 13.71
C HIS A 239 -9.48 -10.42 12.29
N ILE A 240 -9.39 -11.48 11.49
CA ILE A 240 -9.04 -11.40 10.07
C ILE A 240 -10.31 -11.10 9.28
N VAL A 241 -10.25 -10.12 8.37
CA VAL A 241 -11.39 -9.71 7.55
C VAL A 241 -11.10 -9.83 6.06
N LYS A 242 -12.11 -10.24 5.30
CA LYS A 242 -12.16 -10.16 3.83
C LYS A 242 -13.41 -9.43 3.38
N LEU A 243 -13.25 -8.60 2.37
CA LEU A 243 -14.29 -7.77 1.79
C LEU A 243 -14.29 -7.92 0.28
N LYS A 244 -15.47 -7.99 -0.34
CA LYS A 244 -15.60 -7.89 -1.80
C LYS A 244 -16.87 -7.20 -2.24
N ALA A 245 -16.72 -6.30 -3.19
CA ALA A 245 -17.81 -5.58 -3.83
C ALA A 245 -18.35 -6.35 -5.04
N PHE A 246 -19.65 -6.25 -5.25
CA PHE A 246 -20.38 -6.79 -6.39
C PHE A 246 -21.36 -5.75 -6.88
N GLU A 247 -21.60 -5.72 -8.19
CA GLU A 247 -22.72 -4.98 -8.75
C GLU A 247 -24.02 -5.58 -8.23
N SER A 248 -24.90 -4.77 -7.64
CA SER A 248 -26.20 -5.25 -7.16
C SER A 248 -27.08 -5.56 -8.37
N ILE A 249 -27.79 -6.68 -8.30
CA ILE A 249 -28.86 -6.98 -9.28
C ILE A 249 -30.16 -6.33 -8.82
N ASP A 250 -30.92 -5.78 -9.77
CA ASP A 250 -32.25 -5.24 -9.50
C ASP A 250 -33.21 -6.34 -9.03
N LYS A 251 -33.94 -6.05 -7.94
CA LYS A 251 -34.79 -6.99 -7.21
C LYS A 251 -36.00 -7.53 -8.00
N GLY A 252 -36.16 -7.15 -9.26
CA GLY A 252 -37.31 -7.50 -10.11
C GLY A 252 -37.34 -8.95 -10.61
N GLN A 253 -36.24 -9.71 -10.50
CA GLN A 253 -36.18 -11.10 -10.96
C GLN A 253 -35.71 -12.07 -9.85
N PRO A 254 -36.56 -12.96 -9.32
CA PRO A 254 -36.20 -13.83 -8.19
C PRO A 254 -35.12 -14.88 -8.54
N ASN A 255 -35.06 -15.34 -9.80
CA ASN A 255 -34.05 -16.31 -10.24
C ASN A 255 -32.66 -15.68 -10.41
N SER A 256 -32.55 -14.41 -10.79
CA SER A 256 -31.26 -13.72 -10.89
C SER A 256 -30.69 -13.44 -9.50
N ASN A 257 -31.52 -13.05 -8.53
CA ASN A 257 -31.10 -12.83 -7.14
C ASN A 257 -30.51 -14.10 -6.50
N LYS A 258 -31.10 -15.26 -6.76
CA LYS A 258 -30.54 -16.55 -6.28
C LYS A 258 -29.19 -16.86 -6.90
N LYS A 259 -29.03 -16.65 -8.21
CA LYS A 259 -27.74 -16.85 -8.92
C LYS A 259 -26.67 -15.89 -8.42
N HIS A 260 -27.02 -14.62 -8.21
CA HIS A 260 -26.16 -13.58 -7.64
C HIS A 260 -25.66 -13.96 -6.25
N GLY A 261 -26.57 -14.32 -5.35
CA GLY A 261 -26.22 -14.76 -4.01
C GLY A 261 -25.25 -15.95 -4.03
N ILE A 262 -25.49 -16.95 -4.88
CA ILE A 262 -24.55 -18.07 -5.05
C ILE A 262 -23.20 -17.58 -5.57
N GLN A 263 -23.17 -16.70 -6.58
CA GLN A 263 -21.93 -16.15 -7.15
C GLN A 263 -21.11 -15.39 -6.10
N MET A 264 -21.75 -14.61 -5.23
CA MET A 264 -21.07 -13.94 -4.12
C MET A 264 -20.42 -14.96 -3.18
N LEU A 265 -21.19 -15.97 -2.76
CA LEU A 265 -20.72 -17.00 -1.81
C LEU A 265 -19.62 -17.90 -2.38
N ARG A 266 -19.48 -18.04 -3.70
CA ARG A 266 -18.38 -18.82 -4.31
C ARG A 266 -16.99 -18.31 -3.91
N ASN A 267 -16.83 -17.03 -3.59
CA ASN A 267 -15.54 -16.47 -3.15
C ASN A 267 -15.08 -17.06 -1.82
N LEU A 268 -15.99 -17.59 -1.01
CA LEU A 268 -15.66 -18.26 0.24
C LEU A 268 -14.81 -19.53 0.02
N LEU A 269 -14.91 -20.17 -1.15
CA LEU A 269 -14.10 -21.35 -1.47
C LEU A 269 -12.60 -21.05 -1.51
N ASP A 270 -12.23 -19.83 -1.91
CA ASP A 270 -10.83 -19.40 -1.94
C ASP A 270 -10.38 -18.90 -0.56
N TRP A 271 -11.30 -18.33 0.21
CA TRP A 271 -10.98 -17.60 1.44
C TRP A 271 -11.13 -18.40 2.73
N VAL A 272 -11.98 -19.43 2.76
CA VAL A 272 -12.39 -20.12 4.00
C VAL A 272 -12.23 -21.63 3.88
N HIS A 273 -11.75 -22.28 4.94
CA HIS A 273 -11.67 -23.73 5.01
C HIS A 273 -13.08 -24.35 5.11
N LEU A 274 -13.35 -25.42 4.36
CA LEU A 274 -14.68 -26.05 4.31
C LEU A 274 -15.15 -26.63 5.66
N ASP A 275 -14.21 -26.96 6.54
CA ASP A 275 -14.46 -27.49 7.89
C ASP A 275 -14.82 -26.43 8.94
N SER A 276 -14.73 -25.14 8.58
CA SER A 276 -15.02 -24.04 9.49
C SER A 276 -16.49 -23.99 9.87
N THR A 277 -16.79 -23.43 11.06
CA THR A 277 -18.17 -23.15 11.47
C THR A 277 -18.59 -21.79 10.90
N ILE A 278 -19.40 -21.82 9.85
CA ILE A 278 -19.91 -20.62 9.17
C ILE A 278 -21.17 -20.12 9.90
N CYS A 279 -21.13 -18.89 10.40
CA CYS A 279 -22.23 -18.21 11.06
C CYS A 279 -22.81 -17.14 10.13
N ILE A 280 -24.11 -17.24 9.85
CA ILE A 280 -24.87 -16.32 8.98
C ILE A 280 -26.16 -15.86 9.64
N ASP A 281 -26.81 -14.85 9.07
CA ASP A 281 -28.21 -14.53 9.32
C ASP A 281 -29.11 -15.00 8.16
N SER A 282 -30.41 -14.73 8.30
CA SER A 282 -31.44 -15.09 7.32
C SER A 282 -31.36 -14.36 5.98
N SER A 283 -30.44 -13.41 5.80
CA SER A 283 -30.22 -12.74 4.50
C SER A 283 -29.38 -13.59 3.54
N ILE A 284 -28.66 -14.60 4.07
CA ILE A 284 -27.81 -15.50 3.30
C ILE A 284 -28.43 -16.90 3.29
N SER A 285 -28.43 -17.55 2.13
CA SER A 285 -28.98 -18.90 2.01
C SER A 285 -28.04 -19.95 2.64
N LYS A 286 -28.46 -20.53 3.77
CA LYS A 286 -27.81 -21.70 4.38
C LYS A 286 -27.63 -22.86 3.39
N GLN A 287 -28.65 -23.15 2.58
CA GLN A 287 -28.60 -24.23 1.59
C GLN A 287 -27.59 -23.98 0.47
N ALA A 288 -27.39 -22.73 0.06
CA ALA A 288 -26.36 -22.40 -0.92
C ALA A 288 -24.96 -22.70 -0.39
N LEU A 289 -24.67 -22.39 0.88
CA LEU A 289 -23.38 -22.70 1.51
C LEU A 289 -23.14 -24.21 1.64
N ILE A 290 -24.17 -24.95 2.07
CA ILE A 290 -24.10 -26.42 2.12
C ILE A 290 -23.84 -27.00 0.72
N GLY A 291 -24.53 -26.48 -0.30
CA GLY A 291 -24.32 -26.86 -1.70
C GLY A 291 -22.94 -26.52 -2.26
N LEU A 292 -22.21 -25.57 -1.66
CA LEU A 292 -20.82 -25.26 -1.99
C LEU A 292 -19.81 -26.17 -1.27
N GLY A 293 -20.26 -27.00 -0.31
CA GLY A 293 -19.43 -27.97 0.41
C GLY A 293 -19.12 -27.61 1.86
N PHE A 294 -19.67 -26.51 2.41
CA PHE A 294 -19.50 -26.18 3.83
C PHE A 294 -20.36 -27.10 4.70
N VAL A 295 -19.71 -27.82 5.63
CA VAL A 295 -20.38 -28.83 6.46
C VAL A 295 -21.10 -28.20 7.66
N ASN A 296 -20.47 -27.19 8.27
CA ASN A 296 -20.91 -26.62 9.54
C ASN A 296 -21.50 -25.22 9.36
N VAL A 297 -22.72 -25.11 8.85
CA VAL A 297 -23.42 -23.82 8.68
C VAL A 297 -24.46 -23.61 9.79
N LYS A 298 -24.30 -22.53 10.56
CA LYS A 298 -25.19 -22.09 11.63
C LYS A 298 -25.87 -20.79 11.22
N GLU A 299 -27.18 -20.76 11.36
CA GLU A 299 -28.00 -19.58 11.05
C GLU A 299 -28.54 -19.02 12.36
N GLY A 300 -28.17 -17.78 12.65
CA GLY A 300 -28.66 -17.01 13.78
C GLY A 300 -29.80 -16.07 13.38
N PRO A 301 -30.50 -15.47 14.35
CA PRO A 301 -31.51 -14.45 14.06
C PRO A 301 -30.89 -13.26 13.32
N SER A 302 -31.69 -12.49 12.58
CA SER A 302 -31.20 -11.27 11.92
C SER A 302 -30.73 -10.24 12.95
N TYR A 303 -29.73 -9.44 12.58
CA TYR A 303 -29.19 -8.38 13.42
C TYR A 303 -30.28 -7.39 13.89
N GLN A 304 -30.47 -7.26 15.20
CA GLN A 304 -31.31 -6.24 15.83
C GLN A 304 -30.47 -5.46 16.86
N GLU A 305 -30.33 -4.14 16.67
CA GLU A 305 -29.49 -3.25 17.51
C GLU A 305 -29.87 -3.27 19.00
N GLN A 306 -31.10 -3.66 19.33
CA GLN A 306 -31.67 -3.53 20.67
C GLN A 306 -31.46 -4.75 21.58
N ASN A 307 -30.88 -5.87 21.09
CA ASN A 307 -30.71 -7.11 21.87
C ASN A 307 -29.29 -7.70 21.76
N LEU A 308 -28.28 -6.89 22.05
CA LEU A 308 -26.86 -7.31 22.09
C LEU A 308 -26.59 -8.41 23.14
N SER A 309 -27.40 -8.50 24.19
CA SER A 309 -27.21 -9.37 25.36
C SER A 309 -27.81 -10.79 25.22
N LEU A 310 -28.53 -11.08 24.12
CA LEU A 310 -29.20 -12.37 23.89
C LEU A 310 -28.65 -13.15 22.70
N SER A 311 -27.56 -12.68 22.08
CA SER A 311 -26.99 -13.35 20.92
C SER A 311 -26.26 -14.63 21.36
N GLY A 312 -26.84 -15.79 21.04
CA GLY A 312 -26.18 -17.08 21.24
C GLY A 312 -24.86 -17.19 20.48
N VAL A 313 -24.13 -18.29 20.72
CA VAL A 313 -22.75 -18.57 20.25
C VAL A 313 -22.57 -18.52 18.71
N TYR A 314 -23.65 -18.42 17.92
CA TYR A 314 -23.62 -18.53 16.45
C TYR A 314 -24.40 -17.42 15.73
N HIS A 315 -23.89 -16.18 15.77
CA HIS A 315 -24.45 -15.05 15.03
C HIS A 315 -23.37 -14.37 14.16
N ASN A 316 -23.74 -13.59 13.14
CA ASN A 316 -22.81 -12.84 12.28
C ASN A 316 -22.60 -11.39 12.74
N HIS A 317 -22.76 -11.15 14.06
CA HIS A 317 -22.77 -9.83 14.67
C HIS A 317 -21.53 -9.00 14.35
N ASN A 318 -20.34 -9.58 14.52
CA ASN A 318 -19.08 -8.87 14.36
C ASN A 318 -18.91 -8.42 12.91
N THR A 319 -19.28 -9.28 11.96
CA THR A 319 -19.22 -8.92 10.53
C THR A 319 -20.22 -7.82 10.18
N VAL A 320 -21.49 -7.95 10.62
CA VAL A 320 -22.51 -6.92 10.35
C VAL A 320 -22.12 -5.58 10.98
N HIS A 321 -21.65 -5.61 12.22
CA HIS A 321 -21.16 -4.43 12.92
C HIS A 321 -20.01 -3.79 12.16
N TYR A 322 -18.97 -4.56 11.79
CA TYR A 322 -17.83 -4.07 11.03
C TYR A 322 -18.24 -3.40 9.70
N LEU A 323 -19.13 -4.05 8.94
CA LEU A 323 -19.65 -3.47 7.69
C LEU A 323 -20.35 -2.12 7.93
N ARG A 324 -21.17 -2.01 8.99
CA ARG A 324 -21.90 -0.78 9.32
C ARG A 324 -21.02 0.34 9.88
N THR A 325 -19.99 0.01 10.66
CA THR A 325 -19.15 1.03 11.33
C THR A 325 -17.96 1.46 10.49
N ASN A 326 -17.47 0.61 9.59
CA ASN A 326 -16.25 0.87 8.82
C ASN A 326 -16.51 1.03 7.34
N VAL A 327 -17.25 0.10 6.73
CA VAL A 327 -17.43 0.08 5.28
C VAL A 327 -18.48 1.11 4.85
N VAL A 328 -19.64 1.16 5.51
CA VAL A 328 -20.70 2.13 5.19
C VAL A 328 -20.18 3.55 5.29
N PRO A 329 -19.59 4.04 6.40
CA PRO A 329 -19.20 5.45 6.49
C PRO A 329 -18.03 5.82 5.55
N MET A 330 -17.18 4.85 5.19
CA MET A 330 -16.11 5.04 4.21
C MET A 330 -16.66 5.36 2.82
N LEU A 331 -17.74 4.68 2.40
CA LEU A 331 -18.26 4.71 1.04
C LEU A 331 -19.57 5.52 0.89
N GLN A 332 -20.31 5.74 1.98
CA GLN A 332 -21.62 6.37 1.97
C GLN A 332 -21.56 7.77 1.33
N ASN A 333 -22.53 8.05 0.45
CA ASN A 333 -22.64 9.27 -0.35
C ASN A 333 -21.48 9.51 -1.35
N LYS A 334 -20.49 8.60 -1.41
CA LYS A 334 -19.35 8.66 -2.33
C LYS A 334 -19.42 7.59 -3.41
N THR A 335 -20.30 6.59 -3.28
CA THR A 335 -20.49 5.53 -4.29
C THR A 335 -21.09 6.03 -5.60
N GLN A 336 -21.69 7.23 -5.63
CA GLN A 336 -22.23 7.81 -6.85
C GLN A 336 -21.09 8.06 -7.86
N GLY A 337 -21.12 7.33 -8.98
CA GLY A 337 -20.11 7.44 -10.03
C GLY A 337 -18.85 6.59 -9.82
N MET A 338 -18.74 5.85 -8.72
CA MET A 338 -17.65 4.87 -8.54
C MET A 338 -17.98 3.56 -9.24
N SER A 339 -17.03 3.01 -9.97
CA SER A 339 -17.12 1.63 -10.43
C SER A 339 -16.93 0.65 -9.26
N THR A 340 -17.49 -0.55 -9.38
CA THR A 340 -17.25 -1.66 -8.43
C THR A 340 -15.76 -1.95 -8.27
N SER A 341 -14.99 -1.84 -9.37
CA SER A 341 -13.53 -1.96 -9.37
C SER A 341 -12.88 -0.93 -8.44
N LEU A 342 -13.23 0.36 -8.57
CA LEU A 342 -12.67 1.40 -7.72
C LEU A 342 -13.04 1.22 -6.24
N ILE A 343 -14.28 0.81 -5.95
CA ILE A 343 -14.69 0.48 -4.56
C ILE A 343 -13.88 -0.69 -4.02
N GLN A 344 -13.68 -1.73 -4.84
CA GLN A 344 -12.88 -2.88 -4.45
C GLN A 344 -11.45 -2.47 -4.03
N GLN A 345 -10.83 -1.51 -4.71
CA GLN A 345 -9.50 -1.00 -4.30
C GLN A 345 -9.49 -0.45 -2.87
N PHE A 346 -10.54 0.25 -2.45
CA PHE A 346 -10.66 0.77 -1.09
C PHE A 346 -10.93 -0.33 -0.06
N LEU A 347 -11.75 -1.32 -0.44
CA LEU A 347 -11.98 -2.50 0.40
C LEU A 347 -10.69 -3.30 0.61
N ASP A 348 -9.88 -3.48 -0.44
CA ASP A 348 -8.60 -4.18 -0.36
C ASP A 348 -7.54 -3.39 0.42
N GLU A 349 -7.52 -2.05 0.29
CA GLU A 349 -6.70 -1.19 1.16
C GLU A 349 -7.09 -1.37 2.63
N LEU A 350 -8.39 -1.34 2.93
CA LEU A 350 -8.91 -1.51 4.29
C LEU A 350 -8.51 -2.88 4.85
N VAL A 351 -8.77 -3.97 4.11
CA VAL A 351 -8.35 -5.33 4.47
C VAL A 351 -6.85 -5.40 4.72
N TRP A 352 -6.04 -4.80 3.84
CA TRP A 352 -4.59 -4.80 4.02
C TRP A 352 -4.16 -4.09 5.30
N ARG A 353 -4.78 -2.95 5.64
CA ARG A 353 -4.49 -2.21 6.87
C ARG A 353 -4.85 -2.98 8.13
N GLU A 354 -5.98 -3.69 8.14
CA GLU A 354 -6.39 -4.54 9.27
C GLU A 354 -5.43 -5.71 9.51
N MET A 355 -4.81 -6.19 8.44
CA MET A 355 -3.92 -7.35 8.47
C MET A 355 -2.46 -7.00 8.77
N TYR A 356 -1.96 -5.93 8.16
CA TYR A 356 -0.53 -5.62 8.14
C TYR A 356 -0.19 -4.26 8.75
N GLY A 357 -1.18 -3.48 9.17
CA GLY A 357 -0.99 -2.12 9.66
C GLY A 357 -1.68 -1.85 11.00
N ARG A 358 -1.69 -2.83 11.92
CA ARG A 358 -2.39 -2.69 13.21
C ARG A 358 -1.70 -1.65 14.10
N THR A 359 -0.37 -1.57 14.04
CA THR A 359 0.42 -0.52 14.71
C THR A 359 1.10 0.42 13.71
N PRO A 360 1.54 1.64 14.10
CA PRO A 360 2.33 2.52 13.24
C PRO A 360 3.62 1.87 12.72
N GLN A 361 4.29 1.10 13.57
CA GLN A 361 5.53 0.39 13.20
C GLN A 361 5.25 -0.69 12.16
N GLU A 362 4.22 -1.53 12.38
CA GLU A 362 3.81 -2.57 11.45
C GLU A 362 3.38 -1.97 10.11
N LEU A 363 2.56 -0.92 10.15
CA LEU A 363 2.04 -0.24 8.97
C LEU A 363 3.18 0.25 8.07
N PHE A 364 4.16 0.95 8.64
CA PHE A 364 5.30 1.44 7.88
C PHE A 364 6.19 0.29 7.39
N THR A 365 6.57 -0.62 8.30
CA THR A 365 7.51 -1.70 7.99
C THR A 365 6.96 -2.66 6.94
N ASN A 366 5.72 -3.11 7.11
CA ASN A 366 5.07 -4.03 6.18
C ASN A 366 4.81 -3.37 4.82
N PHE A 367 4.45 -2.09 4.77
CA PHE A 367 4.29 -1.40 3.50
C PHE A 367 5.61 -1.32 2.73
N ILE A 368 6.68 -0.84 3.39
CA ILE A 368 8.01 -0.75 2.77
C ILE A 368 8.48 -2.12 2.31
N ARG A 369 8.28 -3.17 3.13
CA ARG A 369 8.61 -4.55 2.76
C ARG A 369 7.82 -5.03 1.55
N HIS A 370 6.50 -4.85 1.50
CA HIS A 370 5.69 -5.27 0.36
C HIS A 370 6.05 -4.53 -0.92
N LEU A 371 6.31 -3.22 -0.84
CA LEU A 371 6.79 -2.44 -1.98
C LEU A 371 8.16 -2.93 -2.45
N ALA A 372 9.08 -3.19 -1.52
CA ALA A 372 10.41 -3.71 -1.82
C ALA A 372 10.36 -5.10 -2.50
N GLU A 373 9.53 -6.01 -1.98
CA GLU A 373 9.28 -7.31 -2.60
C GLU A 373 8.79 -7.15 -4.05
N MET A 374 7.84 -6.24 -4.30
CA MET A 374 7.34 -5.98 -5.65
C MET A 374 8.39 -5.38 -6.59
N THR A 375 9.25 -4.47 -6.10
CA THR A 375 10.39 -3.91 -6.85
C THR A 375 11.36 -4.99 -7.32
N HIS A 376 11.54 -6.04 -6.51
CA HIS A 376 12.48 -7.13 -6.79
C HIS A 376 11.88 -8.26 -7.63
N LEU A 377 10.58 -8.21 -7.95
CA LEU A 377 10.01 -9.16 -8.89
C LEU A 377 10.66 -8.96 -10.27
N ASN A 378 11.10 -10.06 -10.86
CA ASN A 378 11.53 -10.09 -12.26
C ASN A 378 10.29 -9.98 -13.15
N LEU A 379 9.84 -8.75 -13.34
CA LEU A 379 8.73 -8.42 -14.21
C LEU A 379 9.26 -8.21 -15.64
N ASN A 380 8.52 -8.70 -16.63
CA ASN A 380 8.72 -8.35 -18.04
C ASN A 380 8.32 -6.89 -18.35
N GLU A 381 7.94 -6.11 -17.33
CA GLU A 381 7.50 -4.73 -17.42
C GLU A 381 7.99 -3.91 -16.21
N ASN A 382 7.85 -2.60 -16.29
CA ASN A 382 8.13 -1.72 -15.15
C ASN A 382 7.06 -1.87 -14.04
N LEU A 383 7.44 -1.71 -12.77
CA LEU A 383 6.57 -1.83 -11.60
C LEU A 383 5.33 -0.91 -11.65
N LYS A 384 5.48 0.35 -12.07
CA LYS A 384 4.38 1.32 -12.20
C LYS A 384 3.30 0.82 -13.15
N LYS A 385 3.70 0.29 -14.31
CA LYS A 385 2.76 -0.34 -15.27
C LYS A 385 2.02 -1.51 -14.64
N LYS A 386 2.71 -2.34 -13.86
CA LYS A 386 2.05 -3.43 -13.11
C LYS A 386 1.00 -2.88 -12.15
N LEU A 387 1.35 -1.88 -11.35
CA LEU A 387 0.45 -1.26 -10.38
C LEU A 387 -0.78 -0.66 -11.09
N GLU A 388 -0.59 0.02 -12.22
CA GLU A 388 -1.70 0.55 -13.03
C GLU A 388 -2.64 -0.56 -13.54
N ARG A 389 -2.09 -1.70 -13.99
CA ARG A 389 -2.91 -2.86 -14.40
C ARG A 389 -3.73 -3.43 -13.23
N ILE A 390 -3.16 -3.44 -12.02
CA ILE A 390 -3.87 -3.86 -10.81
C ILE A 390 -5.02 -2.90 -10.50
N LEU A 391 -4.84 -1.58 -10.71
CA LEU A 391 -5.92 -0.61 -10.51
C LEU A 391 -7.05 -0.76 -11.52
N GLN A 392 -6.73 -1.10 -12.77
CA GLN A 392 -7.74 -1.32 -13.81
C GLN A 392 -8.66 -2.50 -13.47
N ASP A 393 -8.09 -3.60 -12.96
CA ASP A 393 -8.85 -4.78 -12.54
C ASP A 393 -8.27 -5.40 -11.25
N PRO A 394 -8.71 -4.91 -10.08
CA PRO A 394 -8.26 -5.40 -8.78
C PRO A 394 -8.79 -6.81 -8.47
N THR A 395 -9.79 -7.29 -9.21
CA THR A 395 -10.42 -8.59 -8.94
C THR A 395 -9.69 -9.76 -9.58
N LYS A 396 -8.83 -9.49 -10.57
CA LYS A 396 -8.02 -10.50 -11.23
C LYS A 396 -6.98 -11.05 -10.26
N ASN A 397 -6.66 -12.34 -10.39
CA ASN A 397 -5.59 -12.94 -9.60
C ASN A 397 -4.24 -12.32 -10.01
N VAL A 398 -3.57 -11.68 -9.05
CA VAL A 398 -2.27 -10.99 -9.24
C VAL A 398 -1.13 -11.71 -8.53
N LYS A 399 -1.36 -12.95 -8.06
CA LYS A 399 -0.35 -13.78 -7.41
C LYS A 399 0.89 -13.93 -8.29
N PHE A 400 2.06 -13.86 -7.69
CA PHE A 400 3.35 -13.84 -8.39
C PHE A 400 3.57 -15.10 -9.23
N ASN A 401 3.10 -16.26 -8.75
CA ASN A 401 3.19 -17.54 -9.46
C ASN A 401 2.21 -17.69 -10.64
N SER A 402 1.14 -16.88 -10.69
CA SER A 402 0.19 -16.90 -11.81
C SER A 402 0.68 -16.07 -13.02
N LEU A 403 1.75 -15.30 -12.83
CA LEU A 403 2.48 -14.60 -13.88
C LEU A 403 3.60 -15.52 -14.35
N ASN A 404 3.25 -16.53 -15.17
CA ASN A 404 4.19 -17.48 -15.73
C ASN A 404 5.41 -16.78 -16.34
N PHE A 405 6.59 -17.12 -15.82
CA PHE A 405 7.87 -16.94 -16.46
C PHE A 405 7.86 -17.68 -17.80
N VAL A 406 7.75 -16.95 -18.91
CA VAL A 406 8.16 -17.52 -20.21
C VAL A 406 9.67 -17.38 -20.28
N GLY A 407 10.33 -18.44 -19.83
CA GLY A 407 11.78 -18.57 -19.81
C GLY A 407 12.16 -19.54 -18.71
N ASN A 408 12.56 -20.76 -19.09
CA ASN A 408 13.08 -21.79 -18.20
C ASN A 408 14.31 -21.27 -17.43
N MET A 409 14.10 -20.56 -16.33
CA MET A 409 15.10 -20.39 -15.27
C MET A 409 14.35 -20.26 -13.94
N LYS A 410 14.41 -21.33 -13.13
CA LYS A 410 14.06 -21.25 -11.73
C LYS A 410 14.90 -20.12 -11.11
N PRO A 411 14.30 -19.11 -10.47
CA PRO A 411 15.06 -18.23 -9.59
C PRO A 411 15.74 -19.14 -8.56
N LYS A 412 17.08 -19.10 -8.47
CA LYS A 412 17.75 -19.61 -7.28
C LYS A 412 17.14 -18.86 -6.10
N GLU A 413 16.76 -19.61 -5.09
CA GLU A 413 16.05 -19.19 -3.88
C GLU A 413 16.39 -17.74 -3.49
N SER A 414 15.36 -16.91 -3.43
CA SER A 414 15.40 -15.61 -2.79
C SER A 414 15.94 -15.78 -1.39
N ILE A 415 17.03 -15.09 -1.08
CA ILE A 415 17.58 -14.97 0.28
C ILE A 415 16.45 -14.55 1.19
N ILE A 416 16.01 -15.48 2.04
CA ILE A 416 15.16 -15.19 3.19
C ILE A 416 15.92 -14.15 4.01
N PHE A 417 15.34 -12.97 4.19
CA PHE A 417 15.78 -12.01 5.20
C PHE A 417 15.69 -12.70 6.57
N LYS A 418 16.78 -13.30 7.02
CA LYS A 418 17.00 -13.52 8.45
C LYS A 418 17.50 -12.19 9.00
N GLU A 419 16.79 -11.64 9.99
CA GLU A 419 17.31 -10.58 10.83
C GLU A 419 18.65 -11.02 11.40
N SER A 420 19.74 -10.50 10.84
CA SER A 420 21.08 -10.67 11.38
C SER A 420 21.40 -9.46 12.23
N THR A 421 21.24 -9.62 13.54
CA THR A 421 21.87 -8.79 14.56
C THR A 421 23.39 -8.97 14.51
N ARG A 422 24.06 -8.27 13.58
CA ARG A 422 25.49 -7.95 13.69
C ARG A 422 25.89 -6.87 12.69
N SER A 423 26.15 -5.69 13.24
CA SER A 423 26.80 -4.56 12.58
C SER A 423 28.23 -4.92 12.16
N THR A 424 28.42 -5.17 10.87
CA THR A 424 29.75 -5.04 10.23
C THR A 424 29.58 -4.36 8.88
N PRO A 425 30.20 -3.18 8.64
CA PRO A 425 30.07 -2.49 7.37
C PRO A 425 30.84 -3.22 6.26
N LEU A 426 30.16 -3.46 5.13
CA LEU A 426 30.61 -4.16 3.92
C LEU A 426 31.71 -3.41 3.12
N TYR A 427 32.35 -2.39 3.70
CA TYR A 427 33.22 -1.44 2.99
C TYR A 427 34.73 -1.72 3.10
N LYS A 428 35.18 -2.74 3.82
CA LYS A 428 36.62 -2.95 4.06
C LYS A 428 37.36 -3.87 3.08
N GLU A 429 36.70 -4.52 2.12
CA GLU A 429 37.37 -5.47 1.22
C GLU A 429 37.44 -5.08 -0.26
N MET A 430 37.07 -3.85 -0.66
CA MET A 430 37.06 -3.48 -2.09
C MET A 430 37.75 -2.16 -2.41
N VAL A 431 38.90 -1.88 -1.78
CA VAL A 431 39.85 -0.87 -2.28
C VAL A 431 41.24 -1.47 -2.38
N SER A 432 41.51 -2.14 -3.50
CA SER A 432 42.85 -2.29 -4.04
C SER A 432 42.76 -2.30 -5.56
N VAL A 433 42.78 -1.11 -6.16
CA VAL A 433 43.05 -0.94 -7.58
C VAL A 433 44.13 0.13 -7.69
N GLU A 434 45.23 -0.26 -8.32
CA GLU A 434 46.42 0.54 -8.58
C GLU A 434 46.09 1.86 -9.29
N ASN A 435 46.82 2.91 -8.93
CA ASN A 435 46.70 4.23 -9.56
C ASN A 435 47.04 4.15 -11.07
N PRO A 436 46.26 4.75 -11.97
CA PRO A 436 46.69 4.95 -13.35
C PRO A 436 47.79 6.03 -13.42
N PRO A 437 48.70 5.96 -14.42
CA PRO A 437 49.80 6.91 -14.54
C PRO A 437 49.30 8.30 -14.97
N PRO A 438 50.01 9.39 -14.61
CA PRO A 438 49.59 10.74 -14.94
C PRO A 438 49.66 11.02 -16.45
N ALA A 439 48.66 11.76 -16.93
CA ALA A 439 48.50 12.15 -18.33
C ALA A 439 49.70 12.98 -18.83
N GLN A 440 50.27 12.54 -19.96
CA GLN A 440 51.25 13.32 -20.72
C GLN A 440 50.54 14.49 -21.43
N SER A 441 51.16 15.66 -21.38
CA SER A 441 50.76 16.87 -22.09
C SER A 441 50.78 16.67 -23.62
N PRO A 442 49.85 17.29 -24.37
CA PRO A 442 49.83 17.16 -25.81
C PRO A 442 51.02 17.90 -26.44
N GLN A 443 51.87 17.16 -27.15
CA GLN A 443 52.87 17.72 -28.05
C GLN A 443 52.20 18.25 -29.32
N VAL A 444 52.56 19.47 -29.66
CA VAL A 444 52.31 20.12 -30.96
C VAL A 444 53.15 19.39 -32.01
N ILE A 445 52.51 18.82 -33.04
CA ILE A 445 53.18 18.56 -34.32
C ILE A 445 52.23 18.96 -35.45
N SER A 446 52.75 19.88 -36.27
CA SER A 446 52.25 20.37 -37.54
C SER A 446 52.29 19.30 -38.64
N LEU A 447 51.24 19.25 -39.45
CA LEU A 447 51.28 19.38 -40.91
C LEU A 447 49.90 19.76 -41.42
#